data_AF-A0AAF0V0D2-F1
#
_entry.id   AF-A0AAF0V0D2-F1
#
_cell.length_a   1.000
_cell.length_b   1.000
_cell.length_c   1.000
_cell.angle_alpha   90.00
_cell.angle_beta   90.00
_cell.angle_gamma   90.00
#
_symmetry.space_group_name_H-M   'P 1'
#
loop_
_entity.id
_entity.type
_entity.pdbx_description
1 polymer ?
#
loop_
_entity_poly.entity_id
_entity_poly.type
_entity_poly.pdbx_seq_one_letter_code
_entity_poly.pdbx_strand_id
1 'polypeptide(L)'
;MQELSGLLEMHNNALPKRLTQLQQNFKGFNFALFDLYKLFTQRIDNPSKYGFNVSIEACCGTGAFKGINSCGGKRQVKEYELCKNVTDFVFFDASHPTEAANQQFAQLLWNGTTDVIAPQNLKSFIQL
;
A
#
# COMPACT_ATOMS: atom_id res chain seq x y z
N MET A 1 3.23 15.46 -9.25
CA MET A 1 2.25 14.53 -8.65
C MET A 1 1.22 14.01 -9.66
N GLN A 2 0.66 14.84 -10.54
CA GLN A 2 -0.29 14.39 -11.58
C GLN A 2 0.31 13.34 -12.53
N GLU A 3 1.55 13.52 -13.00
CA GLU A 3 2.20 12.54 -13.89
C GLU A 3 2.39 11.17 -13.24
N LEU A 4 2.83 11.12 -11.97
CA LEU A 4 2.99 9.87 -11.23
C LEU A 4 1.65 9.16 -11.01
N SER A 5 0.60 9.93 -10.71
CA SER A 5 -0.76 9.39 -10.52
C SER A 5 -1.28 8.78 -11.83
N GLY A 6 -1.06 9.45 -12.96
CA GLY A 6 -1.43 8.92 -14.28
C GLY A 6 -0.73 7.61 -14.63
N LEU A 7 0.57 7.48 -14.34
CA LEU A 7 1.30 6.23 -14.56
C LEU A 7 0.77 5.08 -13.69
N LEU A 8 0.43 5.35 -12.43
CA LEU A 8 -0.17 4.36 -11.53
C LEU A 8 -1.53 3.89 -12.03
N GLU A 9 -2.38 4.82 -12.46
CA GLU A 9 -3.69 4.49 -13.05
C GLU A 9 -3.55 3.65 -14.32
N MET A 10 -2.63 4.02 -15.22
CA MET A 10 -2.35 3.25 -16.43
C MET A 10 -1.90 1.83 -16.11
N HIS A 11 -0.99 1.68 -15.17
CA HIS A 11 -0.52 0.37 -14.70
C HIS A 11 -1.66 -0.47 -14.12
N ASN A 12 -2.43 0.10 -13.18
CA ASN A 12 -3.51 -0.61 -12.48
C ASN A 12 -4.67 -0.98 -13.40
N ASN A 13 -4.89 -0.22 -14.48
CA ASN A 13 -5.84 -0.55 -15.53
C ASN A 13 -5.33 -1.65 -16.50
N ALA A 14 -4.02 -1.73 -16.71
CA ALA A 14 -3.40 -2.67 -17.66
C ALA A 14 -3.14 -4.06 -17.04
N LEU A 15 -2.70 -4.11 -15.78
CA LEU A 15 -2.31 -5.33 -15.07
C LEU A 15 -3.41 -6.41 -15.06
N PRO A 16 -4.67 -6.16 -14.65
CA PRO A 16 -5.71 -7.20 -14.62
C PRO A 16 -6.00 -7.78 -16.02
N LYS A 17 -5.91 -6.95 -17.07
CA LYS A 17 -6.09 -7.40 -18.46
C LYS A 17 -4.97 -8.36 -18.87
N ARG A 18 -3.73 -8.07 -18.49
CA ARG A 18 -2.57 -8.94 -18.76
C ARG A 18 -2.63 -10.24 -17.96
N LEU A 19 -2.99 -10.20 -16.69
CA LEU A 19 -3.16 -11.40 -15.86
C LEU A 19 -4.26 -12.32 -16.42
N THR A 20 -5.37 -11.75 -16.89
CA THR A 20 -6.44 -12.50 -17.56
C THR A 20 -5.96 -13.17 -18.85
N GLN A 21 -5.18 -12.45 -19.67
CA GLN A 21 -4.58 -13.03 -20.88
C GLN A 21 -3.61 -14.18 -20.57
N LEU A 22 -2.80 -14.04 -19.52
CA LEU A 22 -1.89 -15.11 -19.08
C LEU A 22 -2.67 -16.35 -18.63
N GLN A 23 -3.76 -16.17 -17.87
CA GLN A 23 -4.62 -17.29 -17.45
C GLN A 23 -5.26 -18.03 -18.63
N GLN A 24 -5.62 -17.32 -19.70
CA GLN A 24 -6.15 -17.92 -20.94
C GLN A 24 -5.09 -18.70 -21.72
N ASN A 25 -3.85 -18.19 -21.75
CA ASN A 25 -2.77 -18.75 -22.56
C ASN A 25 -2.02 -19.89 -21.89
N PHE A 26 -2.00 -19.96 -20.56
CA PHE A 26 -1.20 -20.92 -19.79
C PHE A 26 -2.07 -21.74 -18.85
N LYS A 27 -2.31 -23.00 -19.23
CA LYS A 27 -3.03 -23.96 -18.38
C LYS A 27 -2.33 -24.10 -17.02
N GLY A 28 -3.07 -23.89 -15.94
CA GLY A 28 -2.56 -23.94 -14.57
C GLY A 28 -2.04 -22.60 -14.03
N PHE A 29 -1.98 -21.55 -14.84
CA PHE A 29 -1.71 -20.21 -14.33
C PHE A 29 -2.95 -19.68 -13.61
N ASN A 30 -2.81 -19.38 -12.32
CA ASN A 30 -3.81 -18.72 -11.50
C ASN A 30 -3.19 -17.49 -10.85
N PHE A 31 -4.00 -16.47 -10.58
CA PHE A 31 -3.57 -15.26 -9.91
C PHE A 31 -4.61 -14.79 -8.89
N ALA A 32 -4.16 -14.04 -7.90
CA ALA A 32 -4.97 -13.17 -7.07
C ALA A 32 -4.33 -11.77 -7.12
N LEU A 33 -5.10 -10.77 -7.53
CA LEU A 33 -4.67 -9.39 -7.66
C LEU A 33 -5.22 -8.58 -6.49
N PHE A 34 -4.31 -8.03 -5.69
CA PHE A 34 -4.62 -7.20 -4.52
C PHE A 34 -4.56 -5.72 -4.89
N ASP A 35 -5.67 -5.00 -4.72
CA ASP A 35 -5.78 -3.57 -5.06
C ASP A 35 -5.20 -2.70 -3.96
N LEU A 36 -3.88 -2.72 -3.85
CA LEU A 36 -3.14 -1.97 -2.84
C LEU A 36 -3.30 -0.45 -3.03
N TYR A 37 -3.46 0.00 -4.28
CA TYR A 37 -3.67 1.42 -4.60
C TYR A 37 -4.96 1.94 -3.94
N LYS A 38 -6.09 1.25 -4.16
CA LYS A 38 -7.37 1.59 -3.51
C LYS A 38 -7.24 1.61 -1.98
N LEU A 39 -6.50 0.65 -1.40
CA LEU A 39 -6.33 0.55 0.05
C LEU A 39 -5.51 1.69 0.66
N PHE A 40 -4.47 2.16 -0.04
CA PHE A 40 -3.74 3.35 0.36
C PHE A 40 -4.63 4.59 0.25
N THR A 41 -5.26 4.82 -0.90
CA THR A 41 -6.12 5.99 -1.14
C THR A 41 -7.20 6.12 -0.07
N GLN A 42 -7.87 5.01 0.28
CA GLN A 42 -8.88 5.00 1.34
C GLN A 42 -8.36 5.47 2.71
N ARG A 43 -7.14 5.06 3.09
CA ARG A 43 -6.50 5.43 4.36
C ARG A 43 -5.92 6.84 4.33
N ILE A 44 -5.52 7.30 3.16
CA ILE A 44 -5.03 8.66 2.97
C ILE A 44 -6.18 9.65 3.06
N ASP A 45 -7.28 9.38 2.35
CA ASP A 45 -8.44 10.27 2.25
C ASP A 45 -9.31 10.25 3.51
N ASN A 46 -9.36 9.11 4.23
CA ASN A 46 -10.24 8.92 5.40
C ASN A 46 -9.52 8.24 6.58
N PRO A 47 -8.38 8.77 7.08
CA PRO A 47 -7.53 8.07 8.03
C PRO A 47 -8.24 7.66 9.33
N SER A 48 -9.11 8.53 9.86
CA SER A 48 -9.83 8.28 11.11
C SER A 48 -10.76 7.08 11.03
N LYS A 49 -11.35 6.81 9.85
CA LYS A 49 -12.17 5.61 9.60
C LYS A 49 -11.38 4.31 9.78
N TYR A 50 -10.07 4.37 9.57
CA TYR A 50 -9.15 3.24 9.67
C TYR A 50 -8.27 3.32 10.93
N GLY A 51 -8.58 4.21 11.87
CA GLY A 51 -7.85 4.32 13.14
C GLY A 51 -6.51 5.07 13.05
N PHE A 52 -6.27 5.82 11.98
CA PHE A 52 -5.10 6.70 11.84
C PHE A 52 -5.46 8.16 12.09
N ASN A 53 -4.52 8.93 12.61
CA ASN A 53 -4.64 10.39 12.80
C ASN A 53 -3.87 11.17 11.76
N VAL A 54 -2.78 10.60 11.23
CA VAL A 54 -1.86 11.26 10.30
C VAL A 54 -1.64 10.38 9.08
N SER A 55 -2.04 10.87 7.91
CA SER A 55 -1.93 10.13 6.64
C SER A 55 -1.04 10.76 5.58
N ILE A 56 -0.64 12.03 5.78
CA ILE A 56 0.15 12.76 4.79
C ILE A 56 1.62 12.84 5.22
N GLU A 57 1.88 13.02 6.52
CA GLU A 57 3.24 13.03 7.05
C GLU A 57 3.71 11.61 7.43
N ALA A 58 5.01 11.34 7.27
CA ALA A 58 5.62 10.12 7.77
C ALA A 58 5.92 10.20 9.27
N CYS A 59 5.99 9.05 9.96
CA CYS A 59 6.42 9.00 11.36
C CYS A 59 7.91 9.36 11.50
N CYS A 60 8.75 8.89 10.58
CA CYS A 60 10.20 9.00 10.62
C CYS A 60 10.77 9.67 9.37
N GLY A 61 11.47 10.79 9.53
CA GLY A 61 12.10 11.51 8.42
C GLY A 61 12.32 12.99 8.72
N THR A 62 12.63 13.76 7.68
CA THR A 62 12.83 15.23 7.75
C THR A 62 12.24 15.93 6.52
N GLY A 63 12.18 17.26 6.57
CA GLY A 63 11.65 18.09 5.48
C GLY A 63 10.12 18.08 5.40
N ALA A 64 9.60 18.59 4.28
CA ALA A 64 8.15 18.62 4.04
C ALA A 64 7.54 17.22 4.13
N PHE A 65 6.49 17.08 4.92
CA PHE A 65 5.79 15.81 5.20
C PHE A 65 6.68 14.70 5.77
N LYS A 66 7.89 15.03 6.24
CA LYS A 66 8.94 14.07 6.55
C LYS A 66 9.28 13.12 5.39
N GLY A 67 9.10 13.61 4.16
CA GLY A 67 9.28 12.86 2.92
C GLY A 67 10.73 12.74 2.43
N ILE A 68 11.70 13.34 3.12
CA ILE A 68 13.11 13.10 2.81
C ILE A 68 13.52 11.73 3.35
N ASN A 69 14.18 10.93 2.51
CA ASN A 69 14.76 9.64 2.87
C ASN A 69 15.94 9.79 3.84
N SER A 70 15.67 10.17 5.08
CA SER A 70 16.65 10.42 6.15
C SER A 70 16.47 9.50 7.36
N CYS A 71 15.33 8.82 7.47
CA CYS A 71 15.02 7.94 8.60
C CYS A 71 16.18 6.96 8.91
N GLY A 72 16.56 6.91 10.18
CA GLY A 72 17.68 6.09 10.67
C GLY A 72 19.08 6.68 10.42
N GLY A 73 19.20 7.84 9.77
CA GLY A 73 20.45 8.59 9.64
C GLY A 73 21.55 7.90 8.82
N LYS A 74 21.21 6.87 8.03
CA LYS A 74 22.20 6.11 7.24
C LYS A 74 22.40 6.66 5.83
N ARG A 75 21.52 7.55 5.37
CA ARG A 75 21.49 8.09 4.00
C ARG A 75 22.26 9.41 3.90
N GLN A 76 22.08 10.16 2.81
CA GLN A 76 22.77 11.45 2.58
C GLN A 76 22.40 12.48 3.66
N VAL A 77 21.11 12.62 3.94
CA VAL A 77 20.61 13.41 5.07
C VAL A 77 20.65 12.54 6.33
N LYS A 78 21.28 13.05 7.39
CA LYS A 78 21.55 12.30 8.63
C LYS A 78 20.51 12.59 9.71
N GLU A 79 19.95 13.78 9.67
CA GLU A 79 18.95 14.28 10.58
C GLU A 79 17.60 13.65 10.27
N TYR A 80 16.97 13.08 11.28
CA TYR A 80 15.61 12.56 11.21
C TYR A 80 14.88 12.89 12.51
N GLU A 81 13.57 13.10 12.40
CA GLU A 81 12.66 13.12 13.53
C GLU A 81 11.90 11.80 13.57
N LEU A 82 11.56 11.34 14.77
CA LEU A 82 10.71 10.18 14.99
C LEU A 82 9.43 10.61 15.72
N CYS A 83 8.28 10.14 15.26
CA CYS A 83 7.00 10.40 15.91
C CYS A 83 6.91 9.68 17.27
N LYS A 84 6.05 10.19 18.17
CA LYS A 84 5.85 9.59 19.50
C LYS A 84 5.02 8.30 19.45
N ASN A 85 4.04 8.24 18.55
CA ASN A 85 3.13 7.11 18.42
C ASN A 85 3.02 6.67 16.96
N VAL A 86 3.64 5.55 16.62
CA VAL A 86 3.69 5.04 15.24
C VAL A 86 2.34 4.53 14.74
N THR A 87 1.44 4.09 15.65
CA THR A 87 0.13 3.54 15.25
C THR A 87 -0.82 4.61 14.72
N ASP A 88 -0.56 5.88 15.02
CA ASP A 88 -1.36 7.00 14.55
C ASP A 88 -1.08 7.36 13.08
N PHE A 89 -0.02 6.81 12.50
CA PHE A 89 0.48 7.17 11.18
C PHE A 89 0.18 6.10 10.13
N VAL A 90 -0.20 6.50 8.92
CA VAL A 90 -0.27 5.60 7.77
C VAL A 90 1.14 5.23 7.28
N PHE A 91 2.05 6.21 7.23
CA PHE A 91 3.41 6.04 6.72
C PHE A 91 4.46 6.02 7.83
N PHE A 92 5.34 5.02 7.82
CA PHE A 92 6.47 4.94 8.72
C PHE A 92 7.58 5.89 8.29
N ASP A 93 7.96 5.85 7.02
CA ASP A 93 8.95 6.75 6.41
C ASP A 93 8.38 7.38 5.13
N ALA A 94 9.23 8.02 4.32
CA ALA A 94 8.85 8.71 3.09
C ALA A 94 8.10 7.83 2.06
N SER A 95 8.08 6.50 2.19
CA SER A 95 7.46 5.62 1.19
C SER A 95 6.76 4.39 1.77
N HIS A 96 7.15 3.92 2.95
CA HIS A 96 6.68 2.67 3.51
C HIS A 96 5.55 2.87 4.53
N PRO A 97 4.52 2.02 4.52
CA PRO A 97 3.46 2.05 5.53
C PRO A 97 3.95 1.62 6.91
N THR A 98 3.25 2.05 7.97
CA THR A 98 3.48 1.58 9.34
C THR A 98 3.08 0.11 9.50
N GLU A 99 3.53 -0.52 10.59
CA GLU A 99 3.09 -1.87 10.96
C GLU A 99 1.56 -1.96 11.07
N ALA A 100 0.91 -0.94 11.66
CA ALA A 100 -0.54 -0.88 11.80
C ALA A 100 -1.25 -0.87 10.42
N ALA A 101 -0.75 -0.09 9.46
CA ALA A 101 -1.26 -0.10 8.09
C ALA A 101 -1.02 -1.45 7.40
N ASN A 102 0.19 -2.02 7.52
CA ASN A 102 0.50 -3.34 6.98
C ASN A 102 -0.37 -4.45 7.57
N GLN A 103 -0.68 -4.40 8.86
CA GLN A 103 -1.55 -5.38 9.51
C GLN A 103 -2.95 -5.36 8.90
N GLN A 104 -3.53 -4.17 8.67
CA GLN A 104 -4.83 -4.06 8.02
C GLN A 104 -4.79 -4.55 6.56
N PHE A 105 -3.72 -4.23 5.82
CA PHE A 105 -3.54 -4.74 4.46
C PHE A 105 -3.42 -6.27 4.43
N ALA A 106 -2.64 -6.86 5.35
CA ALA A 106 -2.47 -8.30 5.45
C ALA A 106 -3.79 -9.03 5.77
N GLN A 107 -4.62 -8.46 6.65
CA GLN A 107 -5.96 -8.99 6.92
C GLN A 107 -6.82 -8.99 5.65
N LEU A 108 -6.88 -7.87 4.92
CA LEU A 108 -7.65 -7.75 3.68
C LEU A 108 -7.12 -8.64 2.55
N LEU A 109 -5.80 -8.82 2.45
CA LEU A 109 -5.19 -9.78 1.53
C LEU A 109 -5.62 -11.21 1.86
N TRP A 110 -5.63 -11.56 3.15
CA TRP A 110 -5.96 -12.90 3.63
C TRP A 110 -7.44 -13.26 3.46
N ASN A 111 -8.36 -12.40 3.91
CA ASN A 111 -9.79 -12.70 4.00
C ASN A 111 -10.72 -11.63 3.41
N GLY A 112 -10.18 -10.63 2.72
CA GLY A 112 -10.97 -9.55 2.13
C GLY A 112 -11.93 -10.03 1.05
N THR A 113 -12.86 -9.15 0.68
CA THR A 113 -13.83 -9.45 -0.38
C THR A 113 -13.26 -9.11 -1.75
N THR A 114 -13.99 -9.49 -2.81
CA THR A 114 -13.58 -9.27 -4.20
C THR A 114 -13.48 -7.80 -4.61
N ASP A 115 -13.92 -6.89 -3.74
CA ASP A 115 -13.76 -5.46 -3.92
C ASP A 115 -12.31 -4.98 -3.74
N VAL A 116 -11.46 -5.72 -3.02
CA VAL A 116 -10.04 -5.36 -2.76
C VAL A 116 -9.06 -6.45 -3.19
N ILE A 117 -9.52 -7.67 -3.41
CA ILE A 117 -8.72 -8.78 -3.93
C ILE A 117 -9.52 -9.69 -4.86
N ALA A 118 -9.10 -9.80 -6.12
CA ALA A 118 -9.83 -10.56 -7.14
C ALA A 118 -8.95 -11.60 -7.85
N PRO A 119 -9.50 -12.73 -8.31
CA PRO A 119 -10.92 -13.12 -8.23
C PRO A 119 -11.34 -13.67 -6.86
N GLN A 120 -10.39 -13.97 -5.98
CA GLN A 120 -10.63 -14.48 -4.63
C GLN A 120 -9.48 -14.08 -3.71
N ASN A 121 -9.73 -14.05 -2.40
CA ASN A 121 -8.70 -13.74 -1.40
C ASN A 121 -7.63 -14.82 -1.28
N LEU A 122 -6.52 -14.47 -0.62
CA LEU A 122 -5.36 -15.35 -0.50
C LEU A 122 -5.68 -16.66 0.22
N LYS A 123 -6.57 -16.64 1.23
CA LYS A 123 -6.99 -17.84 1.95
C LYS A 123 -7.65 -18.87 1.03
N SER A 124 -8.55 -18.45 0.15
CA SER A 124 -9.16 -19.36 -0.85
C SER A 124 -8.17 -19.71 -1.97
N PHE A 125 -7.29 -18.77 -2.35
CA PHE A 125 -6.30 -18.97 -3.42
C PHE A 125 -5.32 -20.11 -3.13
N ILE A 126 -4.81 -20.21 -1.91
CA ILE A 126 -3.84 -21.26 -1.53
C ILE A 126 -4.48 -22.65 -1.36
N GLN A 127 -5.80 -22.76 -1.49
CA GLN A 127 -6.55 -24.02 -1.40
C GLN A 127 -6.90 -24.60 -2.78
N LEU A 128 -6.55 -23.89 -3.86
CA LEU A 128 -6.68 -24.35 -5.26
C LEU A 128 -5.68 -25.48 -5.57
#